data_AF-A0A1H3EA36-F1
#
_entry.id   AF-A0A1H3EA36-F1
#
_cell.length_a   1.000
_cell.length_b   1.000
_cell.length_c   1.000
_cell.angle_alpha   90.00
_cell.angle_beta   90.00
_cell.angle_gamma   90.00
#
_symmetry.space_group_name_H-M   'P 1'
#
loop_
_entity.id
_entity.type
_entity.pdbx_description
1 polymer ?
#
loop_
_entity_poly.entity_id
_entity_poly.type
_entity_poly.pdbx_seq_one_letter_code
_entity_poly.pdbx_strand_id
1 'polypeptide(L)'
;MTSASPRPAPGPAGPGARAEATGIASRLLAALPAVLLLFALVVAVAQARRWSHEVPTWHMDGAFQTASGLFRLADGQLPGRDFFPYLGIAPVLLLLPLVTLLGGELTDTVFAARFVALLTLEAGVGVVAVLLSGRRPLRALAWGAAAAALLVVAADTVWPGLWTAADGVLEAAAVPGNSLRPIRASAPYLLAAVAYAALRGGWTVRRAAVVGASAGAVAVLWSNDYGPVSGALLLGVVTYQVLRRGWVPRLRGLAVLWGAAAAGYLVAGLAATAGHLATLLAYNFLDVRADQFWYFGPWGEPTRVFSAGDLLRIMAGERALYPLALLVGVAAYALVRRGLGSLLVTYLGAATLLGGVTATVGGHAFAYFWAFVWWG
;
A
#
# COMPACT_ATOMS: atom_id res chain seq x y z
N MET A 1 70.64 31.31 22.25
CA MET A 1 70.10 30.13 21.54
C MET A 1 69.68 29.10 22.57
N THR A 2 68.41 29.12 22.97
CA THR A 2 67.81 28.16 23.91
C THR A 2 67.18 27.03 23.11
N SER A 3 67.70 25.81 23.23
CA SER A 3 67.16 24.63 22.56
C SER A 3 65.84 24.22 23.22
N ALA A 4 64.77 24.21 22.42
CA ALA A 4 63.46 23.74 22.85
C ALA A 4 63.48 22.21 22.99
N SER A 5 63.13 21.72 24.17
CA SER A 5 62.93 20.29 24.45
C SER A 5 61.76 19.74 23.61
N PRO A 6 61.92 18.62 22.90
CA PRO A 6 60.85 18.06 22.08
C PRO A 6 59.71 17.54 22.97
N ARG A 7 58.48 18.01 22.71
CA ARG A 7 57.28 17.51 23.38
C ARG A 7 57.15 15.99 23.14
N PRO A 8 56.87 15.19 24.18
CA PRO A 8 56.65 13.77 24.02
C PRO A 8 55.42 13.53 23.13
N ALA A 9 55.54 12.56 22.22
CA ALA A 9 54.45 12.15 21.34
C ALA A 9 53.24 11.69 22.18
N PRO A 10 52.00 12.04 21.80
CA PRO A 10 50.81 11.61 22.52
C PRO A 10 50.76 10.07 22.55
N GLY A 11 50.74 9.51 23.75
CA GLY A 11 50.66 8.07 23.96
C GLY A 11 49.41 7.46 23.31
N PRO A 12 49.47 6.21 22.83
CA PRO A 12 48.34 5.57 22.16
C PRO A 12 47.12 5.56 23.09
N ALA A 13 45.97 5.99 22.56
CA ALA A 13 44.71 6.05 23.29
C ALA A 13 44.44 4.72 24.01
N GLY A 14 44.29 4.79 25.33
CA GLY A 14 44.12 3.62 26.18
C GLY A 14 42.89 2.79 25.82
N PRO A 15 42.87 1.49 26.17
CA PRO A 15 41.79 0.55 25.82
C PRO A 15 40.38 1.01 26.23
N GLY A 16 40.24 1.85 27.26
CA GLY A 16 38.96 2.45 27.68
C GLY A 16 38.33 3.38 26.63
N ALA A 17 39.11 4.23 25.95
CA ALA A 17 38.60 5.15 24.95
C ALA A 17 38.10 4.42 23.67
N ARG A 18 38.71 3.27 23.33
CA ARG A 18 38.24 2.41 22.22
C ARG A 18 36.96 1.66 22.56
N ALA A 19 36.78 1.21 23.81
CA ALA A 19 35.56 0.56 24.27
C ALA A 19 34.36 1.55 24.32
N GLU A 20 34.61 2.80 24.68
CA GLU A 20 33.58 3.84 24.75
C GLU A 20 33.14 4.31 23.35
N ALA A 21 34.09 4.52 22.44
CA ALA A 21 33.80 4.88 21.04
C ALA A 21 33.02 3.78 20.29
N THR A 22 33.33 2.51 20.53
CA THR A 22 32.57 1.37 19.96
C THR A 22 31.17 1.25 20.56
N GLY A 23 31.01 1.57 21.85
CA GLY A 23 29.72 1.70 22.51
C GLY A 23 28.82 2.77 21.88
N ILE A 24 29.36 3.96 21.59
CA ILE A 24 28.60 5.06 20.97
C ILE A 24 28.19 4.71 19.53
N ALA A 25 29.12 4.21 18.71
CA ALA A 25 28.83 3.84 17.32
C ALA A 25 27.74 2.76 17.22
N SER A 26 27.75 1.77 18.13
CA SER A 26 26.74 0.71 18.15
C SER A 26 25.33 1.23 18.51
N ARG A 27 25.23 2.20 19.44
CA ARG A 27 23.96 2.85 19.80
C ARG A 27 23.41 3.69 18.66
N LEU A 28 24.27 4.46 17.97
CA LEU A 28 23.85 5.25 16.80
C LEU A 28 23.33 4.36 15.66
N LEU A 29 24.01 3.24 15.38
CA LEU A 29 23.55 2.27 14.37
C LEU A 29 22.27 1.53 14.78
N ALA A 30 21.98 1.43 16.08
CA ALA A 30 20.73 0.88 16.59
C ALA A 30 19.57 1.89 16.48
N ALA A 31 19.83 3.19 16.67
CA ALA A 31 18.85 4.26 16.58
C ALA A 31 18.50 4.68 15.14
N LEU A 32 19.40 4.45 14.17
CA LEU A 32 19.24 4.87 12.78
C LEU A 32 17.86 4.55 12.16
N PRO A 33 17.27 3.33 12.30
CA PRO A 33 15.96 3.05 11.73
C PRO A 33 14.85 3.93 12.30
N ALA A 34 14.90 4.26 13.60
CA ALA A 34 13.93 5.14 14.23
C ALA A 34 14.05 6.58 13.70
N VAL A 35 15.29 7.07 13.49
CA VAL A 35 15.54 8.39 12.90
C VAL A 35 15.01 8.47 11.47
N LEU A 36 15.25 7.44 10.66
CA LEU A 36 14.76 7.38 9.28
C LEU A 36 13.23 7.32 9.18
N LEU A 37 12.58 6.55 10.06
CA LEU A 37 11.11 6.49 10.13
C LEU A 37 10.52 7.81 10.65
N LEU A 38 11.18 8.46 11.60
CA LEU A 38 10.78 9.79 12.07
C LEU A 38 10.90 10.83 10.95
N PHE A 39 11.99 10.79 10.16
CA PHE A 39 12.14 11.65 9.00
C PHE A 39 10.97 11.47 8.00
N ALA A 40 10.65 10.23 7.65
CA ALA A 40 9.52 9.93 6.76
C ALA A 40 8.18 10.48 7.32
N LEU A 41 7.91 10.22 8.60
CA LEU A 41 6.73 10.74 9.28
C LEU A 41 6.65 12.27 9.25
N VAL A 42 7.77 12.96 9.52
CA VAL A 42 7.82 14.43 9.49
C VAL A 42 7.54 14.97 8.08
N VAL A 43 8.07 14.34 7.04
CA VAL A 43 7.77 14.70 5.65
C VAL A 43 6.28 14.55 5.35
N ALA A 44 5.68 13.41 5.72
CA ALA A 44 4.25 13.18 5.53
C ALA A 44 3.38 14.23 6.25
N VAL A 45 3.69 14.54 7.51
CA VAL A 45 2.97 15.57 8.30
C VAL A 45 3.13 16.97 7.68
N ALA A 46 4.36 17.36 7.33
CA ALA A 46 4.63 18.68 6.78
C ALA A 46 3.90 18.90 5.45
N GLN A 47 3.94 17.90 4.56
CA GLN A 47 3.24 17.92 3.28
C GLN A 47 1.72 17.96 3.48
N ALA A 48 1.17 17.09 4.33
CA ALA A 48 -0.26 17.09 4.63
C ALA A 48 -0.73 18.44 5.20
N ARG A 49 0.04 19.05 6.10
CA ARG A 49 -0.28 20.36 6.68
C ARG A 49 -0.31 21.45 5.63
N ARG A 50 0.67 21.49 4.72
CA ARG A 50 0.70 22.46 3.62
C ARG A 50 -0.57 22.36 2.78
N TRP A 51 -0.89 21.17 2.30
CA TRP A 51 -2.06 20.94 1.44
C TRP A 51 -3.40 21.18 2.15
N SER A 52 -3.47 20.99 3.47
CA SER A 52 -4.69 21.30 4.24
C SER A 52 -5.07 22.78 4.19
N HIS A 53 -4.13 23.70 3.92
CA HIS A 53 -4.39 25.13 3.76
C HIS A 53 -4.78 25.53 2.34
N GLU A 54 -4.50 24.66 1.37
CA GLU A 54 -4.77 24.93 -0.06
C GLU A 54 -6.21 24.53 -0.46
N VAL A 55 -6.99 23.93 0.47
CA VAL A 55 -8.34 23.34 0.30
C VAL A 55 -8.90 23.50 -1.12
N PRO A 56 -8.77 22.47 -1.98
CA PRO A 56 -9.24 22.59 -3.34
C PRO A 56 -10.75 22.85 -3.35
N THR A 57 -11.14 24.00 -3.92
CA THR A 57 -12.56 24.42 -4.03
C THR A 57 -13.30 23.71 -5.16
N TRP A 58 -12.64 22.80 -5.89
CA TRP A 58 -13.23 22.05 -6.98
C TRP A 58 -14.16 20.97 -6.44
N HIS A 59 -15.45 21.13 -6.65
CA HIS A 59 -16.52 20.25 -6.14
C HIS A 59 -16.46 18.80 -6.66
N MET A 60 -15.66 18.55 -7.70
CA MET A 60 -15.39 17.22 -8.26
C MET A 60 -14.13 16.56 -7.67
N ASP A 61 -13.46 17.21 -6.72
CA ASP A 61 -12.30 16.62 -6.05
C ASP A 61 -12.76 15.51 -5.09
N GLY A 62 -11.98 14.42 -5.04
CA GLY A 62 -12.20 13.31 -4.12
C GLY A 62 -12.14 13.69 -2.66
N ALA A 63 -11.59 14.86 -2.33
CA ALA A 63 -11.70 15.44 -1.00
C ALA A 63 -13.17 15.56 -0.55
N PHE A 64 -14.08 16.06 -1.40
CA PHE A 64 -15.50 16.18 -1.05
C PHE A 64 -16.21 14.81 -0.96
N GLN A 65 -15.86 13.90 -1.85
CA GLN A 65 -16.44 12.55 -1.85
C GLN A 65 -15.98 11.73 -0.63
N THR A 66 -14.71 11.91 -0.24
CA THR A 66 -14.12 11.33 0.96
C THR A 66 -14.72 11.97 2.21
N ALA A 67 -14.84 13.30 2.24
CA ALA A 67 -15.44 14.05 3.34
C ALA A 67 -16.89 13.64 3.60
N SER A 68 -17.70 13.46 2.55
CA SER A 68 -19.08 12.99 2.68
C SER A 68 -19.18 11.66 3.43
N GLY A 69 -18.33 10.68 3.09
CA GLY A 69 -18.29 9.40 3.82
C GLY A 69 -17.85 9.56 5.28
N LEU A 70 -16.88 10.45 5.55
CA LEU A 70 -16.36 10.70 6.88
C LEU A 70 -17.36 11.44 7.79
N PHE A 71 -18.05 12.45 7.27
CA PHE A 71 -19.08 13.18 8.00
C PHE A 71 -20.27 12.29 8.34
N ARG A 72 -20.70 11.45 7.39
CA ARG A 72 -21.74 10.45 7.65
C ARG A 72 -21.35 9.50 8.78
N LEU A 73 -20.11 9.01 8.79
CA LEU A 73 -19.60 8.17 9.89
C LEU A 73 -19.56 8.93 11.22
N ALA A 74 -19.15 10.21 11.21
CA ALA A 74 -19.14 11.06 12.39
C ALA A 74 -20.56 11.30 12.95
N ASP A 75 -21.56 11.37 12.06
CA ASP A 75 -22.99 11.48 12.39
C ASP A 75 -23.63 10.15 12.82
N GLY A 76 -22.84 9.06 12.93
CA GLY A 76 -23.33 7.74 13.34
C GLY A 76 -24.05 6.95 12.23
N GLN A 77 -23.96 7.40 10.97
CA GLN A 77 -24.43 6.62 9.82
C GLN A 77 -23.47 5.46 9.54
N LEU A 78 -24.02 4.34 9.05
CA LEU A 78 -23.28 3.10 8.86
C LEU A 78 -23.19 2.70 7.37
N PRO A 79 -22.00 2.24 6.91
CA PRO A 79 -21.82 1.69 5.58
C PRO A 79 -22.75 0.50 5.31
N GLY A 80 -23.30 0.42 4.11
CA GLY A 80 -24.20 -0.65 3.69
C GLY A 80 -25.66 -0.50 4.17
N ARG A 81 -25.91 0.38 5.16
CA ARG A 81 -27.26 0.71 5.64
C ARG A 81 -27.70 2.10 5.22
N ASP A 82 -26.93 3.10 5.62
CA ASP A 82 -27.28 4.52 5.48
C ASP A 82 -26.57 5.17 4.27
N PHE A 83 -25.42 4.62 3.89
CA PHE A 83 -24.67 5.02 2.70
C PHE A 83 -23.78 3.89 2.17
N PHE A 84 -23.33 4.02 0.92
CA PHE A 84 -22.52 3.00 0.25
C PHE A 84 -21.17 3.59 -0.19
N PRO A 85 -20.06 3.29 0.51
CA PRO A 85 -18.76 3.83 0.17
C PRO A 85 -18.22 3.14 -1.10
N TYR A 86 -18.30 3.84 -2.23
CA TYR A 86 -17.86 3.31 -3.52
C TYR A 86 -16.34 3.05 -3.59
N LEU A 87 -15.55 3.70 -2.73
CA LEU A 87 -14.09 3.51 -2.61
C LEU A 87 -13.69 2.35 -1.69
N GLY A 88 -14.66 1.63 -1.11
CA GLY A 88 -14.43 0.66 -0.05
C GLY A 88 -14.54 1.29 1.35
N ILE A 89 -14.82 0.45 2.35
CA ILE A 89 -15.01 0.91 3.73
C ILE A 89 -13.68 1.29 4.38
N ALA A 90 -12.65 0.46 4.22
CA ALA A 90 -11.37 0.62 4.91
C ALA A 90 -10.63 1.90 4.55
N PRO A 91 -10.55 2.36 3.27
CA PRO A 91 -9.93 3.65 2.97
C PRO A 91 -10.58 4.82 3.72
N VAL A 92 -11.90 4.81 3.92
CA VAL A 92 -12.59 5.85 4.69
C VAL A 92 -12.31 5.69 6.20
N LEU A 93 -12.42 4.47 6.74
CA LEU A 93 -12.15 4.19 8.15
C LEU A 93 -10.69 4.49 8.56
N LEU A 94 -9.73 4.40 7.65
CA LEU A 94 -8.34 4.77 7.92
C LEU A 94 -8.14 6.26 8.14
N LEU A 95 -8.98 7.10 7.52
CA LEU A 95 -8.90 8.56 7.67
C LEU A 95 -9.65 9.05 8.91
N LEU A 96 -10.73 8.36 9.31
CA LEU A 96 -11.64 8.80 10.36
C LEU A 96 -10.95 9.16 11.69
N PRO A 97 -9.99 8.38 12.24
CA PRO A 97 -9.31 8.73 13.48
C PRO A 97 -8.54 10.06 13.41
N LEU A 98 -7.96 10.37 12.24
CA LEU A 98 -7.21 11.62 12.05
C LEU A 98 -8.16 12.81 11.94
N VAL A 99 -9.24 12.65 11.17
CA VAL A 99 -10.24 13.70 10.99
C VAL A 99 -10.93 14.04 12.30
N THR A 100 -11.32 13.01 13.08
CA THR A 100 -11.92 13.21 14.41
C THR A 100 -10.96 13.86 15.42
N LEU A 101 -9.66 13.55 15.35
CA LEU A 101 -8.65 14.17 16.22
C LEU A 101 -8.42 15.66 15.90
N LEU A 102 -8.58 16.06 14.63
CA LEU A 102 -8.22 17.41 14.16
C LEU A 102 -9.36 18.43 14.22
N GLY A 103 -10.61 17.98 14.34
CA GLY A 103 -11.78 18.87 14.49
C GLY A 103 -12.99 18.46 13.66
N GLY A 104 -12.79 17.66 12.62
CA GLY A 104 -13.87 17.15 11.78
C GLY A 104 -14.24 18.06 10.60
N GLU A 105 -13.34 18.98 10.21
CA GLU A 105 -13.58 19.95 9.14
C GLU A 105 -13.12 19.43 7.78
N LEU A 106 -13.54 20.09 6.69
CA LEU A 106 -13.12 19.73 5.33
C LEU A 106 -11.59 19.77 5.17
N THR A 107 -10.92 20.76 5.76
CA THR A 107 -9.45 20.88 5.80
C THR A 107 -8.78 19.65 6.40
N ASP A 108 -9.41 19.05 7.41
CA ASP A 108 -8.89 17.89 8.12
C ASP A 108 -8.99 16.64 7.28
N THR A 109 -10.02 16.54 6.43
CA THR A 109 -10.15 15.46 5.46
C THR A 109 -9.05 15.51 4.40
N VAL A 110 -8.69 16.71 3.92
CA VAL A 110 -7.56 16.94 3.00
C VAL A 110 -6.24 16.56 3.67
N PHE A 111 -6.03 17.02 4.91
CA PHE A 111 -4.86 16.64 5.71
C PHE A 111 -4.76 15.12 5.81
N ALA A 112 -5.81 14.45 6.29
CA ALA A 112 -5.82 13.02 6.54
C ALA A 112 -5.57 12.22 5.25
N ALA A 113 -6.26 12.58 4.15
CA ALA A 113 -6.09 11.91 2.86
C ALA A 113 -4.65 12.03 2.34
N ARG A 114 -4.06 13.23 2.41
CA ARG A 114 -2.66 13.46 1.98
C ARG A 114 -1.66 12.73 2.87
N PHE A 115 -1.85 12.81 4.18
CA PHE A 115 -1.01 12.15 5.16
C PHE A 115 -1.01 10.64 4.97
N VAL A 116 -2.18 10.02 4.88
CA VAL A 116 -2.29 8.57 4.69
C VAL A 116 -1.79 8.14 3.32
N ALA A 117 -2.02 8.91 2.25
CA ALA A 117 -1.43 8.61 0.94
C ALA A 117 0.11 8.56 0.98
N LEU A 118 0.75 9.55 1.61
CA LEU A 118 2.21 9.57 1.77
C LEU A 118 2.72 8.42 2.64
N LEU A 119 2.03 8.11 3.75
CA LEU A 119 2.38 6.94 4.55
C LEU A 119 2.23 5.63 3.76
N THR A 120 1.23 5.50 2.89
CA THR A 120 1.07 4.31 2.04
C THR A 120 2.17 4.20 0.99
N LEU A 121 2.61 5.31 0.41
CA LEU A 121 3.77 5.36 -0.49
C LEU A 121 5.04 4.89 0.23
N GLU A 122 5.36 5.52 1.36
CA GLU A 122 6.54 5.24 2.17
C GLU A 122 6.56 3.79 2.67
N ALA A 123 5.43 3.32 3.19
CA ALA A 123 5.27 1.94 3.63
C ALA A 123 5.37 0.96 2.45
N GLY A 124 4.79 1.28 1.29
CA GLY A 124 4.86 0.46 0.09
C GLY A 124 6.30 0.21 -0.38
N VAL A 125 7.09 1.28 -0.51
CA VAL A 125 8.52 1.20 -0.87
C VAL A 125 9.30 0.46 0.21
N GLY A 126 9.03 0.75 1.48
CA GLY A 126 9.64 0.05 2.61
C GLY A 126 9.35 -1.46 2.61
N VAL A 127 8.12 -1.87 2.32
CA VAL A 127 7.72 -3.29 2.21
C VAL A 127 8.47 -3.96 1.06
N VAL A 128 8.57 -3.34 -0.11
CA VAL A 128 9.37 -3.86 -1.23
C VAL A 128 10.82 -4.05 -0.80
N ALA A 129 11.43 -3.06 -0.14
CA ALA A 129 12.79 -3.16 0.38
C ALA A 129 12.97 -4.31 1.38
N VAL A 130 11.99 -4.57 2.24
CA VAL A 130 11.98 -5.73 3.15
C VAL A 130 11.97 -7.05 2.38
N LEU A 131 11.08 -7.17 1.39
CA LEU A 131 10.92 -8.38 0.59
C LEU A 131 12.17 -8.71 -0.23
N LEU A 132 12.90 -7.71 -0.69
CA LEU A 132 14.15 -7.85 -1.46
C LEU A 132 15.36 -8.16 -0.58
N SER A 133 15.47 -7.57 0.61
CA SER A 133 16.68 -7.64 1.45
C SER A 133 16.73 -8.82 2.43
N GLY A 134 15.58 -9.27 2.93
CA GLY A 134 15.39 -10.51 3.71
C GLY A 134 16.07 -10.62 5.10
N ARG A 135 17.18 -9.93 5.37
CA ARG A 135 18.03 -10.15 6.56
C ARG A 135 17.74 -9.19 7.72
N ARG A 136 17.43 -7.93 7.43
CA ARG A 136 17.22 -6.86 8.44
C ARG A 136 15.95 -6.07 8.11
N PRO A 137 14.76 -6.63 8.35
CA PRO A 137 13.50 -6.09 7.84
C PRO A 137 13.24 -4.67 8.31
N LEU A 138 13.46 -4.37 9.60
CA LEU A 138 13.25 -3.01 10.12
C LEU A 138 14.17 -1.97 9.47
N ARG A 139 15.44 -2.32 9.23
CA ARG A 139 16.37 -1.40 8.56
C ARG A 139 15.98 -1.18 7.11
N ALA A 140 15.58 -2.23 6.40
CA ALA A 140 15.15 -2.13 5.02
C ALA A 140 13.85 -1.32 4.87
N LEU A 141 12.89 -1.53 5.77
CA LEU A 141 11.67 -0.75 5.85
C LEU A 141 11.99 0.74 6.04
N ALA A 142 12.82 1.05 7.04
CA ALA A 142 13.18 2.43 7.36
C ALA A 142 13.92 3.13 6.21
N TRP A 143 14.85 2.44 5.55
CA TRP A 143 15.54 2.97 4.37
C TRP A 143 14.60 3.17 3.18
N GLY A 144 13.71 2.22 2.90
CA GLY A 144 12.74 2.36 1.80
C GLY A 144 11.75 3.50 2.05
N ALA A 145 11.22 3.60 3.27
CA ALA A 145 10.34 4.70 3.67
C ALA A 145 11.06 6.06 3.57
N ALA A 146 12.27 6.18 4.11
CA ALA A 146 13.04 7.42 4.02
C ALA A 146 13.44 7.77 2.58
N ALA A 147 13.71 6.79 1.72
CA ALA A 147 13.97 7.02 0.30
C ALA A 147 12.73 7.59 -0.41
N ALA A 148 11.55 7.04 -0.15
CA ALA A 148 10.30 7.57 -0.68
C ALA A 148 10.02 8.99 -0.18
N ALA A 149 10.20 9.25 1.12
CA ALA A 149 10.07 10.58 1.70
C ALA A 149 11.07 11.57 1.08
N LEU A 150 12.31 11.15 0.84
CA LEU A 150 13.32 11.97 0.17
C LEU A 150 12.94 12.28 -1.28
N LEU A 151 12.33 11.34 -2.01
CA LEU A 151 11.81 11.60 -3.36
C LEU A 151 10.72 12.67 -3.33
N VAL A 152 9.81 12.64 -2.36
CA VAL A 152 8.78 13.67 -2.17
C VAL A 152 9.41 15.03 -1.86
N VAL A 153 10.40 15.08 -0.95
CA VAL A 153 11.13 16.33 -0.65
C VAL A 153 11.84 16.85 -1.89
N ALA A 154 12.54 15.98 -2.63
CA ALA A 154 13.23 16.37 -3.85
C ALA A 154 12.26 16.91 -4.90
N ALA A 155 11.10 16.26 -5.07
CA ALA A 155 10.06 16.71 -5.99
C ALA A 155 9.47 18.07 -5.57
N ASP A 156 9.36 18.37 -4.28
CA ASP A 156 8.79 19.64 -3.83
C ASP A 156 9.80 20.80 -3.83
N THR A 157 11.06 20.54 -3.46
CA THR A 157 12.03 21.62 -3.18
C THR A 157 13.19 21.72 -4.15
N VAL A 158 13.61 20.62 -4.78
CA VAL A 158 14.85 20.57 -5.58
C VAL A 158 14.54 20.48 -7.08
N TRP A 159 13.60 19.63 -7.45
CA TRP A 159 13.24 19.36 -8.84
C TRP A 159 11.71 19.15 -9.00
N PRO A 160 10.94 20.25 -9.08
CA PRO A 160 9.48 20.20 -9.29
C PRO A 160 9.01 19.33 -10.45
N GLY A 161 9.80 19.27 -11.54
CA GLY A 161 9.52 18.40 -12.68
C GLY A 161 9.49 16.90 -12.35
N LEU A 162 10.01 16.47 -11.18
CA LEU A 162 9.96 15.09 -10.72
C LEU A 162 8.52 14.62 -10.45
N TRP A 163 7.60 15.53 -10.09
CA TRP A 163 6.19 15.20 -9.93
C TRP A 163 5.57 14.67 -11.21
N THR A 164 5.87 15.32 -12.33
CA THR A 164 5.35 14.98 -13.68
C THR A 164 6.26 14.05 -14.47
N ALA A 165 7.46 13.75 -13.96
CA ALA A 165 8.39 12.83 -14.60
C ALA A 165 7.78 11.43 -14.72
N ALA A 166 8.20 10.68 -15.74
CA ALA A 166 7.67 9.35 -16.05
C ALA A 166 6.12 9.32 -16.10
N ASP A 167 5.51 10.34 -16.71
CA ASP A 167 4.05 10.53 -16.82
C ASP A 167 3.32 10.65 -15.47
N GLY A 168 3.94 11.30 -14.49
CA GLY A 168 3.27 11.58 -13.22
C GLY A 168 3.18 10.37 -12.30
N VAL A 169 4.01 9.34 -12.48
CA VAL A 169 3.97 8.12 -11.67
C VAL A 169 4.20 8.41 -10.18
N LEU A 170 5.11 9.32 -9.84
CA LEU A 170 5.32 9.74 -8.45
C LEU A 170 4.10 10.48 -7.90
N GLU A 171 3.53 11.40 -8.68
CA GLU A 171 2.30 12.10 -8.31
C GLU A 171 1.15 11.13 -8.05
N ALA A 172 0.91 10.20 -8.98
CA ALA A 172 -0.14 9.19 -8.87
C ALA A 172 0.02 8.29 -7.64
N ALA A 173 1.25 8.05 -7.17
CA ALA A 173 1.55 7.24 -5.99
C ALA A 173 1.54 8.03 -4.67
N ALA A 174 1.77 9.34 -4.70
CA ALA A 174 1.87 10.18 -3.50
C ALA A 174 0.63 11.02 -3.22
N VAL A 175 -0.17 11.31 -4.24
CA VAL A 175 -1.32 12.23 -4.16
C VAL A 175 -2.62 11.42 -4.05
N PRO A 176 -3.47 11.67 -3.04
CA PRO A 176 -4.70 10.89 -2.86
C PRO A 176 -5.64 10.97 -4.07
N GLY A 177 -5.73 12.15 -4.70
CA GLY A 177 -6.58 12.41 -5.87
C GLY A 177 -8.05 12.10 -5.63
N ASN A 178 -8.83 12.03 -6.72
CA ASN A 178 -10.28 11.95 -6.60
C ASN A 178 -10.84 10.64 -6.03
N SER A 179 -9.99 9.62 -5.91
CA SER A 179 -10.45 8.28 -5.54
C SER A 179 -9.57 7.60 -4.50
N LEU A 180 -8.76 8.37 -3.76
CA LEU A 180 -7.82 7.86 -2.77
C LEU A 180 -6.96 6.73 -3.35
N ARG A 181 -6.56 6.84 -4.62
CA ARG A 181 -6.01 5.72 -5.39
C ARG A 181 -4.77 5.11 -4.71
N PRO A 182 -3.78 5.89 -4.22
CA PRO A 182 -2.66 5.35 -3.43
C PRO A 182 -3.08 4.47 -2.26
N ILE A 183 -4.09 4.93 -1.52
CA ILE A 183 -4.62 4.22 -0.36
C ILE A 183 -5.27 2.93 -0.84
N ARG A 184 -6.16 2.98 -1.85
CA ARG A 184 -6.78 1.76 -2.39
C ARG A 184 -5.75 0.75 -2.92
N ALA A 185 -4.73 1.21 -3.63
CA ALA A 185 -3.69 0.35 -4.17
C ALA A 185 -2.72 -0.20 -3.10
N SER A 186 -2.82 0.24 -1.83
CA SER A 186 -1.94 -0.23 -0.76
C SER A 186 -2.37 -1.57 -0.15
N ALA A 187 -3.57 -2.08 -0.43
CA ALA A 187 -4.05 -3.39 0.04
C ALA A 187 -3.05 -4.55 -0.15
N PRO A 188 -2.50 -4.79 -1.36
CA PRO A 188 -1.53 -5.87 -1.55
C PRO A 188 -0.25 -5.68 -0.75
N TYR A 189 0.20 -4.44 -0.52
CA TYR A 189 1.39 -4.16 0.29
C TYR A 189 1.17 -4.49 1.77
N LEU A 190 0.00 -4.14 2.32
CA LEU A 190 -0.39 -4.50 3.68
C LEU A 190 -0.45 -6.02 3.86
N LEU A 191 -1.10 -6.70 2.92
CA LEU A 191 -1.22 -8.16 2.93
C LEU A 191 0.14 -8.87 2.76
N ALA A 192 1.02 -8.36 1.89
CA ALA A 192 2.37 -8.87 1.75
C ALA A 192 3.19 -8.69 3.04
N ALA A 193 3.05 -7.54 3.73
CA ALA A 193 3.72 -7.30 5.01
C ALA A 193 3.26 -8.30 6.09
N VAL A 194 1.95 -8.52 6.22
CA VAL A 194 1.37 -9.51 7.14
C VAL A 194 1.86 -10.92 6.80
N ALA A 195 1.77 -11.33 5.53
CA ALA A 195 2.19 -12.64 5.08
C ALA A 195 3.69 -12.87 5.29
N TYR A 196 4.53 -11.89 4.97
CA TYR A 196 5.96 -11.98 5.20
C TYR A 196 6.29 -12.08 6.70
N ALA A 197 5.71 -11.22 7.53
CA ALA A 197 5.94 -11.24 8.98
C ALA A 197 5.51 -12.57 9.62
N ALA A 198 4.34 -13.08 9.22
CA ALA A 198 3.80 -14.34 9.73
C ALA A 198 4.61 -15.55 9.24
N LEU A 199 4.98 -15.60 7.95
CA LEU A 199 5.49 -16.82 7.31
C LEU A 199 7.01 -16.88 7.20
N ARG A 200 7.76 -15.78 7.41
CA ARG A 200 9.23 -15.79 7.34
C ARG A 200 9.89 -16.74 8.34
N GLY A 201 9.22 -17.03 9.46
CA GLY A 201 9.69 -17.97 10.48
C GLY A 201 9.19 -19.41 10.28
N GLY A 202 8.55 -19.73 9.14
CA GLY A 202 7.95 -21.04 8.85
C GLY A 202 6.43 -21.10 8.95
N TRP A 203 5.86 -22.27 8.75
CA TRP A 203 4.42 -22.51 8.70
C TRP A 203 3.88 -23.06 10.01
N THR A 204 2.75 -22.52 10.47
CA THR A 204 1.95 -23.10 11.56
C THR A 204 0.47 -22.81 11.32
N VAL A 205 -0.41 -23.56 11.98
CA VAL A 205 -1.87 -23.33 11.91
C VAL A 205 -2.25 -21.91 12.37
N ARG A 206 -1.60 -21.40 13.42
CA ARG A 206 -1.84 -20.02 13.90
C ARG A 206 -1.45 -18.97 12.85
N ARG A 207 -0.31 -19.16 12.18
CA ARG A 207 0.15 -18.25 11.12
C ARG A 207 -0.77 -18.33 9.90
N ALA A 208 -1.26 -19.52 9.55
CA ALA A 208 -2.28 -19.71 8.52
C ALA A 208 -3.56 -18.93 8.84
N ALA A 209 -4.03 -19.00 10.10
CA ALA A 209 -5.22 -18.28 10.54
C ALA A 209 -5.05 -16.75 10.42
N VAL A 210 -3.90 -16.22 10.85
CA VAL A 210 -3.60 -14.78 10.73
C VAL A 210 -3.63 -14.32 9.27
N VAL A 211 -2.90 -15.02 8.40
CA VAL A 211 -2.82 -14.67 6.98
C VAL A 211 -4.19 -14.80 6.31
N GLY A 212 -4.92 -15.86 6.61
CA GLY A 212 -6.26 -16.10 6.10
C GLY A 212 -7.23 -15.01 6.51
N ALA A 213 -7.36 -14.77 7.82
CA ALA A 213 -8.26 -13.74 8.36
C ALA A 213 -7.96 -12.35 7.81
N SER A 214 -6.67 -11.97 7.70
CA SER A 214 -6.27 -10.70 7.08
C SER A 214 -6.66 -10.62 5.61
N ALA A 215 -6.44 -11.68 4.83
CA ALA A 215 -6.83 -11.73 3.42
C ALA A 215 -8.35 -11.59 3.24
N GLY A 216 -9.14 -12.27 4.07
CA GLY A 216 -10.60 -12.16 4.07
C GLY A 216 -11.10 -10.77 4.47
N ALA A 217 -10.54 -10.20 5.53
CA ALA A 217 -10.91 -8.86 5.98
C ALA A 217 -10.57 -7.77 4.94
N VAL A 218 -9.40 -7.84 4.31
CA VAL A 218 -9.04 -6.94 3.21
C VAL A 218 -9.94 -7.16 1.99
N ALA A 219 -10.30 -8.41 1.69
CA ALA A 219 -11.17 -8.73 0.56
C ALA A 219 -12.56 -8.09 0.65
N VAL A 220 -13.12 -7.94 1.86
CA VAL A 220 -14.45 -7.36 2.05
C VAL A 220 -14.43 -5.86 2.37
N LEU A 221 -13.45 -5.40 3.14
CA LEU A 221 -13.44 -4.02 3.63
C LEU A 221 -12.74 -3.05 2.69
N TRP A 222 -11.77 -3.51 1.90
CA TRP A 222 -11.04 -2.64 1.01
C TRP A 222 -11.86 -2.27 -0.22
N SER A 223 -11.25 -1.55 -1.16
CA SER A 223 -11.90 -1.15 -2.40
C SER A 223 -12.23 -2.35 -3.31
N ASN A 224 -13.27 -2.23 -4.14
CA ASN A 224 -13.76 -3.34 -4.97
C ASN A 224 -12.74 -3.81 -6.03
N ASP A 225 -11.85 -2.93 -6.46
CA ASP A 225 -10.78 -3.20 -7.43
C ASP A 225 -9.58 -3.93 -6.77
N TYR A 226 -9.12 -3.48 -5.61
CA TYR A 226 -7.92 -4.05 -4.97
C TYR A 226 -8.21 -5.07 -3.88
N GLY A 227 -9.30 -4.97 -3.13
CA GLY A 227 -9.62 -5.82 -1.99
C GLY A 227 -9.77 -7.30 -2.37
N PRO A 228 -10.83 -7.69 -3.11
CA PRO A 228 -11.09 -9.08 -3.47
C PRO A 228 -9.91 -9.74 -4.18
N VAL A 229 -9.32 -9.02 -5.13
CA VAL A 229 -8.16 -9.47 -5.92
C VAL A 229 -6.95 -9.73 -5.01
N SER A 230 -6.61 -8.79 -4.13
CA SER A 230 -5.43 -8.92 -3.27
C SER A 230 -5.59 -10.04 -2.25
N GLY A 231 -6.79 -10.19 -1.67
CA GLY A 231 -7.09 -11.27 -0.73
C GLY A 231 -7.03 -12.64 -1.39
N ALA A 232 -7.77 -12.83 -2.49
CA ALA A 232 -7.85 -14.11 -3.20
C ALA A 232 -6.48 -14.54 -3.76
N LEU A 233 -5.74 -13.60 -4.37
CA LEU A 233 -4.43 -13.90 -4.92
C LEU A 233 -3.43 -14.29 -3.83
N LEU A 234 -3.47 -13.63 -2.66
CA LEU A 234 -2.60 -14.00 -1.54
C LEU A 234 -2.89 -15.43 -1.06
N LEU A 235 -4.17 -15.80 -0.92
CA LEU A 235 -4.56 -17.15 -0.54
C LEU A 235 -4.04 -18.20 -1.53
N GLY A 236 -4.13 -17.91 -2.83
CA GLY A 236 -3.57 -18.75 -3.88
C GLY A 236 -2.04 -18.87 -3.79
N VAL A 237 -1.34 -17.75 -3.61
CA VAL A 237 0.13 -17.69 -3.49
C VAL A 237 0.63 -18.45 -2.25
N VAL A 238 -0.03 -18.29 -1.11
CA VAL A 238 0.32 -19.00 0.13
C VAL A 238 0.02 -20.49 0.01
N THR A 239 -1.11 -20.86 -0.60
CA THR A 239 -1.45 -22.25 -0.90
C THR A 239 -0.37 -22.89 -1.78
N TYR A 240 0.00 -22.23 -2.88
CA TYR A 240 1.08 -22.67 -3.76
C TYR A 240 2.40 -22.86 -2.99
N GLN A 241 2.77 -21.89 -2.14
CA GLN A 241 4.01 -21.98 -1.36
C GLN A 241 3.99 -23.14 -0.36
N VAL A 242 2.87 -23.37 0.33
CA VAL A 242 2.70 -24.50 1.26
C VAL A 242 2.87 -25.84 0.52
N LEU A 243 2.22 -25.99 -0.64
CA LEU A 243 2.32 -27.20 -1.46
C LEU A 243 3.75 -27.42 -1.97
N ARG A 244 4.37 -26.37 -2.50
CA ARG A 244 5.71 -26.40 -3.08
C ARG A 244 6.82 -26.63 -2.05
N ARG A 245 6.72 -26.03 -0.86
CA ARG A 245 7.71 -26.19 0.23
C ARG A 245 7.47 -27.44 1.07
N GLY A 246 6.31 -28.09 0.91
CA GLY A 246 5.93 -29.24 1.71
C GLY A 246 5.74 -28.92 3.19
N TRP A 247 5.33 -27.70 3.53
CA TRP A 247 5.15 -27.26 4.92
C TRP A 247 4.11 -28.11 5.68
N VAL A 248 4.42 -28.42 6.95
CA VAL A 248 3.61 -29.28 7.83
C VAL A 248 3.18 -28.47 9.07
N PRO A 249 1.95 -28.62 9.58
CA PRO A 249 0.86 -29.47 9.09
C PRO A 249 0.15 -28.88 7.86
N ARG A 250 0.17 -29.63 6.75
CA ARG A 250 -0.29 -29.14 5.43
C ARG A 250 -1.81 -28.96 5.37
N LEU A 251 -2.56 -30.07 5.42
CA LEU A 251 -4.01 -30.06 5.23
C LEU A 251 -4.73 -29.21 6.28
N ARG A 252 -4.39 -29.42 7.56
CA ARG A 252 -4.94 -28.61 8.66
C ARG A 252 -4.60 -27.13 8.52
N GLY A 253 -3.37 -26.81 8.11
CA GLY A 253 -2.97 -25.43 7.89
C GLY A 253 -3.74 -24.78 6.74
N LEU A 254 -3.90 -25.48 5.60
CA LEU A 254 -4.65 -24.97 4.45
C LEU A 254 -6.14 -24.82 4.75
N ALA A 255 -6.75 -25.80 5.44
CA ALA A 255 -8.13 -25.69 5.90
C ALA A 255 -8.33 -24.46 6.81
N VAL A 256 -7.38 -24.20 7.71
CA VAL A 256 -7.42 -23.01 8.56
C VAL A 256 -7.14 -21.71 7.79
N LEU A 257 -6.26 -21.72 6.79
CA LEU A 257 -6.02 -20.56 5.93
C LEU A 257 -7.32 -20.09 5.26
N TRP A 258 -8.01 -21.01 4.58
CA TRP A 258 -9.25 -20.71 3.84
C TRP A 258 -10.43 -20.49 4.79
N GLY A 259 -10.57 -21.31 5.83
CA GLY A 259 -11.62 -21.13 6.84
C GLY A 259 -11.50 -19.80 7.59
N ALA A 260 -10.28 -19.39 7.96
CA ALA A 260 -10.05 -18.09 8.58
C ALA A 260 -10.29 -16.94 7.60
N ALA A 261 -10.03 -17.12 6.30
CA ALA A 261 -10.37 -16.11 5.29
C ALA A 261 -11.88 -15.93 5.15
N ALA A 262 -12.66 -17.00 5.09
CA ALA A 262 -14.12 -16.93 5.09
C ALA A 262 -14.64 -16.26 6.38
N ALA A 263 -14.12 -16.66 7.55
CA ALA A 263 -14.49 -16.05 8.82
C ALA A 263 -14.11 -14.57 8.89
N GLY A 264 -12.90 -14.20 8.45
CA GLY A 264 -12.42 -12.82 8.40
C GLY A 264 -13.28 -11.95 7.48
N TYR A 265 -13.65 -12.47 6.30
CA TYR A 265 -14.56 -11.81 5.37
C TYR A 265 -15.94 -11.56 6.02
N LEU A 266 -16.54 -12.59 6.60
CA LEU A 266 -17.88 -12.47 7.20
C LEU A 266 -17.88 -11.58 8.44
N VAL A 267 -16.96 -11.81 9.38
CA VAL A 267 -16.90 -11.06 10.64
C VAL A 267 -16.57 -9.58 10.36
N ALA A 268 -15.56 -9.29 9.55
CA ALA A 268 -15.19 -7.91 9.25
C ALA A 268 -16.31 -7.20 8.46
N GLY A 269 -16.87 -7.85 7.45
CA GLY A 269 -17.94 -7.29 6.63
C GLY A 269 -19.22 -7.03 7.42
N LEU A 270 -19.67 -8.00 8.22
CA LEU A 270 -20.87 -7.84 9.05
C LEU A 270 -20.67 -6.81 10.15
N ALA A 271 -19.50 -6.77 10.80
CA ALA A 271 -19.21 -5.78 11.83
C ALA A 271 -19.18 -4.36 11.25
N ALA A 272 -18.51 -4.16 10.12
CA ALA A 272 -18.37 -2.85 9.49
C ALA A 272 -19.68 -2.32 8.87
N THR A 273 -20.66 -3.19 8.63
CA THR A 273 -21.97 -2.85 8.05
C THR A 273 -23.13 -3.01 9.02
N ALA A 274 -22.86 -3.32 10.29
CA ALA A 274 -23.85 -3.70 11.29
C ALA A 274 -24.89 -4.73 10.78
N GLY A 275 -24.43 -5.73 10.04
CA GLY A 275 -25.26 -6.80 9.48
C GLY A 275 -25.76 -6.56 8.05
N HIS A 276 -25.57 -5.38 7.47
CA HIS A 276 -26.02 -5.04 6.11
C HIS A 276 -25.02 -5.40 4.99
N LEU A 277 -24.20 -6.44 5.21
CA LEU A 277 -23.17 -6.85 4.25
C LEU A 277 -23.78 -7.24 2.90
N ALA A 278 -24.90 -7.96 2.88
CA ALA A 278 -25.55 -8.37 1.64
C ALA A 278 -25.97 -7.17 0.77
N THR A 279 -26.50 -6.12 1.40
CA THR A 279 -26.90 -4.88 0.72
C THR A 279 -25.69 -4.16 0.12
N LEU A 280 -24.58 -4.08 0.89
CA LEU A 280 -23.33 -3.51 0.38
C LEU A 280 -22.79 -4.30 -0.83
N LEU A 281 -22.84 -5.64 -0.77
CA LEU A 281 -22.37 -6.49 -1.87
C LEU A 281 -23.26 -6.38 -3.10
N ALA A 282 -24.59 -6.30 -2.93
CA ALA A 282 -25.52 -6.05 -4.02
C ALA A 282 -25.21 -4.71 -4.71
N TYR A 283 -25.05 -3.64 -3.93
CA TYR A 283 -24.66 -2.33 -4.44
C TYR A 283 -23.35 -2.38 -5.24
N ASN A 284 -22.30 -2.96 -4.66
CA ASN A 284 -20.95 -2.95 -5.25
C ASN A 284 -20.82 -3.84 -6.50
N PHE A 285 -21.46 -5.01 -6.53
CA PHE A 285 -21.20 -6.03 -7.54
C PHE A 285 -22.36 -6.27 -8.51
N LEU A 286 -23.56 -5.79 -8.19
CA LEU A 286 -24.73 -5.88 -9.07
C LEU A 286 -25.11 -4.49 -9.58
N ASP A 287 -25.45 -3.56 -8.68
CA ASP A 287 -26.06 -2.28 -9.06
C ASP A 287 -25.06 -1.37 -9.77
N VAL A 288 -23.95 -1.01 -9.11
CA VAL A 288 -22.92 -0.12 -9.68
C VAL A 288 -22.32 -0.72 -10.95
N ARG A 289 -22.16 -2.05 -10.99
CA ARG A 289 -21.63 -2.76 -12.17
C ARG A 289 -22.55 -2.60 -13.39
N ALA A 290 -23.86 -2.69 -13.20
CA ALA A 290 -24.82 -2.58 -14.29
C ALA A 290 -24.79 -1.20 -14.95
N ASP A 291 -24.53 -0.16 -14.15
CA ASP A 291 -24.60 1.23 -14.61
C ASP A 291 -23.23 1.86 -14.90
N GLN A 292 -22.11 1.19 -14.56
CA GLN A 292 -20.74 1.71 -14.76
C GLN A 292 -20.50 2.22 -16.18
N PHE A 293 -21.05 1.53 -17.18
CA PHE A 293 -20.94 1.92 -18.58
C PHE A 293 -21.51 3.33 -18.84
N TRP A 294 -22.63 3.67 -18.19
CA TRP A 294 -23.33 4.93 -18.38
C TRP A 294 -22.75 6.06 -17.52
N TYR A 295 -22.35 5.76 -16.27
CA TYR A 295 -21.90 6.77 -15.31
C TYR A 295 -20.51 7.36 -15.62
N PHE A 296 -19.58 6.57 -16.15
CA PHE A 296 -18.20 7.01 -16.33
C PHE A 296 -17.86 7.17 -17.80
N GLY A 297 -17.88 8.41 -18.29
CA GLY A 297 -17.29 8.77 -19.58
C GLY A 297 -15.75 8.89 -19.48
N PRO A 298 -15.04 9.10 -20.61
CA PRO A 298 -15.50 9.13 -21.99
C PRO A 298 -16.19 7.86 -22.52
N TRP A 299 -17.23 8.05 -23.34
CA TRP A 299 -18.02 6.96 -23.97
C TRP A 299 -17.49 6.51 -25.35
N GLY A 300 -16.37 7.07 -25.80
CA GLY A 300 -15.77 6.72 -27.08
C GLY A 300 -15.13 5.33 -27.08
N GLU A 301 -15.12 4.69 -28.25
CA GLU A 301 -14.46 3.40 -28.50
C GLU A 301 -12.98 3.34 -28.03
N PRO A 302 -12.14 4.39 -28.17
CA PRO A 302 -10.75 4.32 -27.74
C PRO A 302 -10.56 4.09 -26.24
N THR A 303 -11.52 4.52 -25.42
CA THR A 303 -11.47 4.48 -23.96
C THR A 303 -12.32 3.36 -23.36
N ARG A 304 -12.84 2.47 -24.20
CA ARG A 304 -13.71 1.36 -23.80
C ARG A 304 -13.03 0.02 -24.03
N VAL A 305 -13.38 -0.95 -23.19
CA VAL A 305 -12.85 -2.32 -23.25
C VAL A 305 -13.98 -3.23 -23.72
N PHE A 306 -13.97 -3.61 -25.00
CA PHE A 306 -14.91 -4.59 -25.56
C PHE A 306 -14.26 -5.94 -25.84
N SER A 307 -12.92 -5.94 -25.95
CA SER A 307 -12.12 -7.11 -26.27
C SER A 307 -10.81 -7.14 -25.46
N ALA A 308 -10.12 -8.28 -25.49
CA ALA A 308 -8.77 -8.37 -24.94
C ALA A 308 -7.77 -7.46 -25.69
N GLY A 309 -8.01 -7.17 -26.97
CA GLY A 309 -7.18 -6.24 -27.75
C GLY A 309 -7.28 -4.80 -27.22
N ASP A 310 -8.49 -4.38 -26.83
CA ASP A 310 -8.69 -3.06 -26.22
C ASP A 310 -7.97 -2.92 -24.88
N LEU A 311 -8.00 -3.98 -24.07
CA LEU A 311 -7.26 -4.01 -22.81
C LEU A 311 -5.75 -3.84 -23.04
N LEU A 312 -5.17 -4.54 -24.02
CA LEU A 312 -3.75 -4.39 -24.37
C LEU A 312 -3.44 -2.99 -24.91
N ARG A 313 -4.34 -2.40 -25.71
CA ARG A 313 -4.21 -1.02 -26.19
C ARG A 313 -4.20 -0.02 -25.04
N ILE A 314 -5.11 -0.17 -24.09
CA ILE A 314 -5.19 0.70 -22.89
C ILE A 314 -3.94 0.52 -22.03
N MET A 315 -3.51 -0.72 -21.79
CA MET A 315 -2.26 -0.99 -21.08
C MET A 315 -1.04 -0.37 -21.79
N ALA A 316 -1.01 -0.38 -23.12
CA ALA A 316 0.04 0.29 -23.89
C ALA A 316 -0.01 1.81 -23.70
N GLY A 317 -1.20 2.41 -23.80
CA GLY A 317 -1.41 3.84 -23.59
C GLY A 317 -1.03 4.31 -22.18
N GLU A 318 -1.28 3.48 -21.17
CA GLU A 318 -0.89 3.74 -19.77
C GLU A 318 0.52 3.21 -19.43
N ARG A 319 1.33 2.82 -20.42
CA ARG A 319 2.70 2.29 -20.25
C ARG A 319 2.84 1.04 -19.36
N ALA A 320 1.75 0.32 -19.12
CA ALA A 320 1.72 -0.90 -18.31
C ALA A 320 2.37 -2.13 -18.97
N LEU A 321 2.71 -2.08 -20.27
CA LEU A 321 3.36 -3.20 -20.96
C LEU A 321 4.80 -3.46 -20.48
N TYR A 322 5.55 -2.41 -20.11
CA TYR A 322 6.90 -2.59 -19.55
C TYR A 322 6.86 -3.27 -18.16
N PRO A 323 6.06 -2.78 -17.20
CA PRO A 323 5.81 -3.48 -15.94
C PRO A 323 5.31 -4.92 -16.13
N LEU A 324 4.49 -5.19 -17.17
CA LEU A 324 4.06 -6.55 -17.49
C LEU A 324 5.23 -7.48 -17.85
N ALA A 325 6.15 -7.01 -18.69
CA ALA A 325 7.36 -7.77 -19.00
C ALA A 325 8.22 -8.01 -17.74
N LEU A 326 8.35 -7.00 -16.88
CA LEU A 326 9.05 -7.14 -15.61
C LEU A 326 8.37 -8.15 -14.68
N LEU A 327 7.04 -8.14 -14.57
CA LEU A 327 6.26 -9.11 -13.80
C LEU A 327 6.51 -10.54 -14.25
N VAL A 328 6.55 -10.78 -15.56
CA VAL A 328 6.89 -12.11 -16.10
C VAL A 328 8.29 -12.52 -15.67
N GLY A 329 9.28 -11.62 -15.77
CA GLY A 329 10.65 -11.87 -15.32
C GLY A 329 10.76 -12.18 -13.83
N VAL A 330 10.10 -11.38 -12.99
CA VAL A 330 10.08 -11.57 -11.52
C VAL A 330 9.35 -12.86 -11.15
N ALA A 331 8.25 -13.20 -11.83
CA ALA A 331 7.53 -14.46 -11.64
C ALA A 331 8.41 -15.66 -12.00
N ALA A 332 9.06 -15.64 -13.15
CA ALA A 332 10.01 -16.68 -13.57
C ALA A 332 11.14 -16.84 -12.53
N TYR A 333 11.71 -15.73 -12.06
CA TYR A 333 12.72 -15.74 -11.00
C TYR A 333 12.21 -16.36 -9.69
N ALA A 334 10.99 -16.03 -9.26
CA ALA A 334 10.37 -16.58 -8.05
C ALA A 334 10.08 -18.10 -8.17
N LEU A 335 9.74 -18.57 -9.36
CA LEU A 335 9.59 -19.99 -9.68
C LEU A 335 10.92 -20.77 -9.62
N VAL A 336 12.07 -20.10 -9.75
CA VAL A 336 13.39 -20.71 -9.59
C VAL A 336 13.88 -20.64 -8.15
N ARG A 337 13.94 -19.46 -7.53
CA ARG A 337 14.59 -19.23 -6.22
C ARG A 337 13.86 -19.77 -5.00
N ARG A 338 12.58 -20.14 -5.16
CA ARG A 338 11.68 -20.64 -4.10
C ARG A 338 11.48 -19.70 -2.90
N GLY A 339 12.02 -18.48 -2.91
CA GLY A 339 11.99 -17.55 -1.79
C GLY A 339 10.60 -16.96 -1.55
N LEU A 340 10.22 -16.78 -0.28
CA LEU A 340 8.97 -16.11 0.08
C LEU A 340 8.97 -14.64 -0.40
N GLY A 341 10.11 -13.95 -0.25
CA GLY A 341 10.26 -12.55 -0.68
C GLY A 341 9.97 -12.37 -2.17
N SER A 342 10.66 -13.10 -3.04
CA SER A 342 10.45 -13.03 -4.51
C SER A 342 9.02 -13.38 -4.91
N LEU A 343 8.41 -14.38 -4.26
CA LEU A 343 7.02 -14.77 -4.53
C LEU A 343 6.03 -13.67 -4.11
N LEU A 344 6.29 -13.00 -2.97
CA LEU A 344 5.48 -11.87 -2.53
C LEU A 344 5.68 -10.63 -3.41
N VAL A 345 6.88 -10.40 -3.99
CA VAL A 345 7.06 -9.35 -5.00
C VAL A 345 6.26 -9.64 -6.27
N THR A 346 6.25 -10.90 -6.74
CA THR A 346 5.36 -11.32 -7.84
C THR A 346 3.89 -11.10 -7.49
N TYR A 347 3.49 -11.44 -6.27
CA TYR A 347 2.14 -11.19 -5.76
C TYR A 347 1.77 -9.71 -5.81
N LEU A 348 2.66 -8.80 -5.38
CA LEU A 348 2.41 -7.35 -5.42
C LEU A 348 2.08 -6.90 -6.85
N GLY A 349 2.94 -7.24 -7.81
CA GLY A 349 2.74 -6.83 -9.21
C GLY A 349 1.49 -7.43 -9.83
N ALA A 350 1.24 -8.73 -9.60
CA ALA A 350 0.05 -9.40 -10.10
C ALA A 350 -1.23 -8.84 -9.46
N ALA A 351 -1.23 -8.53 -8.15
CA ALA A 351 -2.37 -7.91 -7.48
C ALA A 351 -2.65 -6.50 -7.99
N THR A 352 -1.60 -5.68 -8.19
CA THR A 352 -1.78 -4.33 -8.74
C THR A 352 -2.25 -4.35 -10.20
N LEU A 353 -1.75 -5.29 -11.01
CA LEU A 353 -2.20 -5.51 -12.38
C LEU A 353 -3.68 -5.89 -12.41
N LEU A 354 -4.07 -6.91 -11.64
CA LEU A 354 -5.44 -7.38 -11.59
C LEU A 354 -6.39 -6.34 -10.96
N GLY A 355 -5.91 -5.49 -10.05
CA GLY A 355 -6.64 -4.31 -9.58
C GLY A 355 -6.95 -3.33 -10.71
N GLY A 356 -5.95 -3.03 -11.55
CA GLY A 356 -6.16 -2.24 -12.77
C GLY A 356 -7.14 -2.90 -13.74
N VAL A 357 -6.99 -4.21 -14.01
CA VAL A 357 -7.91 -4.95 -14.89
C VAL A 357 -9.33 -4.91 -14.36
N THR A 358 -9.54 -5.22 -13.08
CA THR A 358 -10.90 -5.21 -12.49
C THR A 358 -11.54 -3.83 -12.54
N ALA A 359 -10.77 -2.75 -12.34
CA ALA A 359 -11.28 -1.39 -12.47
C ALA A 359 -11.66 -1.01 -13.92
N THR A 360 -11.12 -1.71 -14.93
CA THR A 360 -11.50 -1.53 -16.34
C THR A 360 -12.70 -2.38 -16.78
N VAL A 361 -13.12 -3.36 -15.97
CA VAL A 361 -14.31 -4.19 -16.24
C VAL A 361 -15.55 -3.32 -16.06
N GLY A 362 -16.26 -3.07 -17.16
CA GLY A 362 -17.28 -2.00 -17.25
C GLY A 362 -16.97 -0.99 -18.36
N GLY A 363 -15.78 -1.09 -18.95
CA GLY A 363 -15.43 -0.50 -20.23
C GLY A 363 -14.94 0.94 -20.12
N HIS A 364 -14.13 1.29 -19.12
CA HIS A 364 -13.57 2.63 -19.03
C HIS A 364 -12.05 2.59 -18.83
N ALA A 365 -11.32 3.55 -19.41
CA ALA A 365 -9.88 3.72 -19.33
C ALA A 365 -9.56 5.11 -18.76
N PHE A 366 -8.93 5.17 -17.58
CA PHE A 366 -8.51 6.44 -16.96
C PHE A 366 -7.43 6.26 -15.89
N ALA A 367 -6.23 5.90 -16.34
CA ALA A 367 -5.08 5.67 -15.46
C ALA A 367 -5.39 4.59 -14.42
N TYR A 368 -5.94 3.44 -14.83
CA TYR A 368 -6.27 2.34 -13.91
C TYR A 368 -5.06 1.47 -13.58
N PHE A 369 -4.04 1.46 -14.44
CA PHE A 369 -2.82 0.68 -14.27
C PHE A 369 -1.68 1.43 -13.57
N TRP A 370 -1.89 2.69 -13.14
CA TRP A 370 -0.86 3.49 -12.48
C TRP A 370 -0.18 2.78 -11.30
N ALA A 371 -0.92 2.03 -10.48
CA ALA A 371 -0.37 1.30 -9.34
C ALA A 371 0.55 0.16 -9.81
N PHE A 372 0.21 -0.47 -10.92
CA PHE A 372 1.03 -1.49 -11.55
C PHE A 372 2.26 -0.91 -12.23
N VAL A 373 2.14 0.29 -12.83
CA VAL A 373 3.26 1.05 -13.36
C VAL A 373 4.21 1.53 -12.26
N TRP A 374 3.69 1.93 -11.10
CA TRP A 374 4.51 2.26 -9.94
C TRP A 374 5.25 1.04 -9.40
N TRP A 375 4.62 -0.14 -9.43
CA TRP A 375 5.23 -1.38 -8.97
C TRP A 375 6.42 -1.81 -9.84
N GLY A 376 6.34 -1.62 -11.16
CA GLY A 376 7.31 -2.15 -12.12
C GLY A 376 8.28 -1.11 -12.64
#